data_AF-A0A7V2TWQ0-F1
#
_entry.id   AF-A0A7V2TWQ0-F1
#
_cell.length_a   1.000
_cell.length_b   1.000
_cell.length_c   1.000
_cell.angle_alpha   90.00
_cell.angle_beta   90.00
_cell.angle_gamma   90.00
#
_symmetry.space_group_name_H-M   'P 1'
#
loop_
_entity.id
_entity.type
_entity.pdbx_description
1 polymer ?
#
loop_
_entity_poly.entity_id
_entity_poly.type
_entity_poly.pdbx_seq_one_letter_code
_entity_poly.pdbx_strand_id
1 'polypeptide(L)'
;MDLFTNLSLGLTTALTISNLLYCFIGVALGTLIGVLPGLGPVATIAMLLPTTFALSPVSALIMIAGIYYGAQYGGSTTAILINLPGEASSVVTCLDGYELARQGKAGVALATAAIGSFVAGTIATFVLAFFAPPLAELALKFGPAEYASLVVLGLVASIVLANGSLLRATGMILLGLILGLVGTDINSAYLRYTFDVSELADGIGFVTLAMGIFGVGEIMRNLEQSLTRS
;
A
#
# COMPACT_ATOMS: atom_id res chain seq x y z
N MET A 1 -25.99 -18.74 4.98
CA MET A 1 -25.22 -19.90 5.49
C MET A 1 -23.77 -19.84 5.00
N ASP A 2 -23.50 -19.25 3.84
CA ASP A 2 -22.13 -19.16 3.28
C ASP A 2 -21.21 -18.14 3.96
N LEU A 3 -21.74 -17.03 4.49
CA LEU A 3 -20.91 -16.00 5.13
C LEU A 3 -20.15 -16.52 6.36
N PHE A 4 -20.84 -17.21 7.27
CA PHE A 4 -20.20 -17.77 8.47
C PHE A 4 -19.18 -18.86 8.11
N THR A 5 -19.44 -19.64 7.05
CA THR A 5 -18.49 -20.64 6.52
C THR A 5 -17.27 -19.98 5.88
N ASN A 6 -17.45 -18.89 5.13
CA ASN A 6 -16.35 -18.14 4.54
C ASN A 6 -15.50 -17.44 5.62
N LEU A 7 -16.14 -16.89 6.66
CA LEU A 7 -15.46 -16.31 7.81
C LEU A 7 -14.67 -17.37 8.59
N SER A 8 -15.26 -18.54 8.83
CA SER A 8 -14.56 -19.61 9.54
C SER A 8 -13.37 -20.13 8.73
N LEU A 9 -13.51 -20.32 7.42
CA LEU A 9 -12.42 -20.68 6.50
C LEU A 9 -11.31 -19.61 6.49
N GLY A 10 -11.68 -18.34 6.40
CA GLY A 10 -10.72 -17.23 6.43
C GLY A 10 -9.94 -17.21 7.75
N LEU A 11 -10.63 -17.40 8.88
CA LEU A 11 -10.02 -17.41 10.20
C LEU A 11 -9.09 -18.61 10.40
N THR A 12 -9.50 -19.82 9.98
CA THR A 12 -8.62 -21.00 10.07
C THR A 12 -7.39 -20.84 9.19
N THR A 13 -7.54 -20.25 8.00
CA THR A 13 -6.43 -19.95 7.10
C THR A 13 -5.47 -18.93 7.71
N ALA A 14 -6.00 -17.83 8.27
CA ALA A 14 -5.19 -16.79 8.89
C ALA A 14 -4.45 -17.26 10.16
N LEU A 15 -5.06 -18.15 10.94
CA LEU A 15 -4.49 -18.70 12.17
C LEU A 15 -3.45 -19.82 11.94
N THR A 16 -3.20 -20.22 10.68
CA THR A 16 -2.10 -21.15 10.41
C THR A 16 -0.76 -20.54 10.85
N ILE A 17 0.13 -21.37 11.39
CA ILE A 17 1.41 -20.90 11.94
C ILE A 17 2.24 -20.14 10.90
N SER A 18 2.22 -20.58 9.63
CA SER A 18 2.93 -19.92 8.54
C SER A 18 2.38 -18.52 8.28
N ASN A 19 1.06 -18.35 8.22
CA ASN A 19 0.44 -17.05 7.99
C ASN A 19 0.59 -16.11 9.18
N LEU A 20 0.56 -16.62 10.41
CA LEU A 20 0.86 -15.82 11.61
C LEU A 20 2.31 -15.33 11.61
N LEU A 21 3.27 -16.16 11.18
CA LEU A 21 4.67 -15.74 11.04
C LEU A 21 4.83 -14.65 9.97
N TYR A 22 4.22 -14.82 8.80
CA TYR A 22 4.27 -13.78 7.75
C TYR A 22 3.55 -12.50 8.15
N CYS A 23 2.42 -12.60 8.87
CA CYS A 23 1.74 -11.46 9.47
C CYS A 23 2.66 -10.73 10.45
N PHE A 24 3.31 -11.47 11.36
CA PHE A 24 4.23 -10.91 12.35
C PHE A 24 5.42 -10.22 11.68
N ILE A 25 6.05 -10.86 10.69
CA ILE A 25 7.16 -10.27 9.91
C ILE A 25 6.68 -9.01 9.21
N GLY A 26 5.51 -9.06 8.55
CA GLY A 26 4.93 -7.91 7.86
C GLY A 26 4.67 -6.75 8.80
N VAL A 27 4.03 -6.98 9.94
CA VAL A 27 3.75 -5.95 10.96
C VAL A 27 5.05 -5.40 11.54
N ALA A 28 6.04 -6.24 11.83
CA ALA A 28 7.32 -5.81 12.38
C ALA A 28 8.07 -4.91 11.38
N LEU A 29 8.22 -5.34 10.13
CA LEU A 29 8.85 -4.56 9.07
C LEU A 29 8.09 -3.26 8.79
N GLY A 30 6.76 -3.35 8.69
CA GLY A 30 5.90 -2.18 8.51
C GLY A 30 6.10 -1.18 9.63
N THR A 31 6.09 -1.62 10.89
CA THR A 31 6.27 -0.74 12.05
C THR A 31 7.67 -0.10 12.07
N LEU A 32 8.72 -0.87 11.80
CA LEU A 32 10.09 -0.35 11.75
C LEU A 32 10.25 0.75 10.69
N ILE A 33 9.68 0.54 9.50
CA ILE A 33 9.74 1.52 8.42
C ILE A 33 8.79 2.70 8.68
N GLY A 34 7.60 2.46 9.23
CA GLY A 34 6.64 3.51 9.55
C GLY A 34 7.13 4.50 10.61
N VAL A 35 8.06 4.09 11.49
CA VAL A 35 8.72 4.99 12.44
C VAL A 35 9.76 5.89 11.74
N LEU A 36 10.11 5.66 10.48
CA LEU A 36 10.98 6.57 9.73
C LEU A 36 10.16 7.75 9.19
N PRO A 37 10.45 8.99 9.59
CA PRO A 37 9.67 10.15 9.17
C PRO A 37 9.72 10.34 7.65
N GLY A 38 8.56 10.69 7.06
CA GLY A 38 8.46 10.96 5.63
C GLY A 38 8.44 9.73 4.72
N LEU A 39 8.35 8.52 5.29
CA LEU A 39 8.04 7.27 4.59
C LEU A 39 6.62 6.82 4.97
N GLY A 40 5.68 6.96 4.03
CA GLY A 40 4.30 6.51 4.22
C GLY A 40 4.12 5.00 3.98
N PRO A 41 3.01 4.40 4.44
CA PRO A 41 2.59 3.03 4.12
C PRO A 41 2.67 2.68 2.63
N VAL A 42 2.29 3.59 1.73
CA VAL A 42 2.31 3.34 0.27
C VAL A 42 3.75 3.09 -0.22
N ALA A 43 4.69 3.93 0.21
CA ALA A 43 6.11 3.77 -0.09
C ALA A 43 6.65 2.45 0.49
N THR A 44 6.29 2.16 1.73
CA THR A 44 6.70 0.93 2.42
C THR A 44 6.23 -0.33 1.68
N ILE A 45 4.97 -0.37 1.26
CA ILE A 45 4.41 -1.47 0.48
C ILE A 45 5.13 -1.57 -0.86
N ALA A 46 5.34 -0.46 -1.58
CA ALA A 46 6.02 -0.49 -2.87
C ALA A 46 7.43 -1.10 -2.78
N MET A 47 8.17 -0.78 -1.70
CA MET A 47 9.51 -1.32 -1.46
C MET A 47 9.51 -2.81 -1.08
N LEU A 48 8.52 -3.25 -0.30
CA LEU A 48 8.46 -4.61 0.23
C LEU A 48 7.64 -5.58 -0.61
N LEU A 49 6.80 -5.09 -1.54
CA LEU A 49 5.98 -5.93 -2.42
C LEU A 49 6.80 -7.02 -3.14
N PRO A 50 8.02 -6.75 -3.65
CA PRO A 50 8.85 -7.76 -4.28
C PRO A 50 9.13 -8.99 -3.41
N THR A 51 9.29 -8.79 -2.10
CA THR A 51 9.57 -9.87 -1.15
C THR A 51 8.42 -10.87 -1.02
N THR A 52 7.22 -10.46 -1.44
CA THR A 52 6.00 -11.27 -1.35
C THR A 52 5.73 -12.11 -2.60
N PHE A 53 6.43 -11.89 -3.71
CA PHE A 53 6.20 -12.63 -4.96
C PHE A 53 6.63 -14.10 -4.92
N ALA A 54 7.53 -14.46 -4.00
CA ALA A 54 7.89 -15.85 -3.76
C ALA A 54 6.89 -16.59 -2.84
N LEU A 55 5.90 -15.89 -2.29
CA LEU A 55 4.95 -16.42 -1.33
C LEU A 55 3.65 -16.89 -2.02
N SER A 56 2.91 -17.77 -1.34
CA SER A 56 1.54 -18.08 -1.75
C SER A 56 0.68 -16.80 -1.74
N PRO A 57 -0.31 -16.64 -2.65
CA PRO A 57 -1.13 -15.43 -2.71
C PRO A 57 -1.78 -15.04 -1.38
N VAL A 58 -2.22 -16.04 -0.60
CA VAL A 58 -2.82 -15.82 0.71
C VAL A 58 -1.80 -15.27 1.71
N SER A 59 -0.62 -15.88 1.80
CA SER A 59 0.45 -15.43 2.70
C SER A 59 0.98 -14.06 2.29
N ALA A 60 1.10 -13.79 0.99
CA ALA A 60 1.50 -12.49 0.45
C ALA A 60 0.51 -11.39 0.86
N LEU A 61 -0.80 -11.60 0.68
CA LEU A 61 -1.83 -10.65 1.09
C LEU A 61 -1.81 -10.38 2.60
N ILE A 62 -1.64 -11.42 3.42
CA ILE A 62 -1.53 -11.29 4.88
C ILE A 62 -0.29 -10.48 5.27
N MET A 63 0.85 -10.74 4.64
CA MET A 63 2.08 -10.00 4.89
C MET A 63 1.96 -8.53 4.48
N ILE A 64 1.40 -8.24 3.29
CA ILE A 64 1.18 -6.87 2.81
C ILE A 64 0.21 -6.11 3.72
N ALA A 65 -0.87 -6.76 4.17
CA ALA A 65 -1.78 -6.19 5.14
C ALA A 65 -1.05 -5.87 6.46
N GLY A 66 -0.20 -6.79 6.94
CA GLY A 66 0.67 -6.57 8.09
C GLY A 66 1.59 -5.36 7.91
N ILE A 67 2.24 -5.25 6.76
CA ILE A 67 3.10 -4.11 6.41
C ILE A 67 2.31 -2.80 6.44
N TYR A 68 1.13 -2.77 5.82
CA TYR A 68 0.26 -1.59 5.79
C TYR A 68 -0.13 -1.13 7.20
N TYR A 69 -0.69 -2.02 8.01
CA TYR A 69 -1.14 -1.68 9.36
C TYR A 69 0.02 -1.35 10.29
N GLY A 70 1.14 -2.08 10.16
CA GLY A 70 2.38 -1.79 10.89
C GLY A 70 2.92 -0.40 10.55
N ALA A 71 2.99 -0.04 9.26
CA ALA A 71 3.46 1.27 8.82
C ALA A 71 2.55 2.42 9.29
N GLN A 72 1.22 2.24 9.22
CA GLN A 72 0.25 3.20 9.76
C GLN A 72 0.45 3.43 11.26
N TYR A 73 0.64 2.35 12.03
CA TYR A 73 0.87 2.46 13.46
C TYR A 73 2.26 3.07 13.78
N GLY A 74 3.31 2.67 13.06
CA GLY A 74 4.64 3.27 13.17
C GLY A 74 4.64 4.78 12.92
N GLY A 75 3.89 5.22 11.90
CA GLY A 75 3.73 6.65 11.59
C GLY A 75 2.99 7.43 12.67
N SER A 76 2.05 6.80 13.37
CA SER A 76 1.41 7.42 14.54
C SER A 76 2.39 7.58 15.72
N THR A 77 3.39 6.69 15.83
CA THR A 77 4.39 6.74 16.91
C THR A 77 5.30 7.96 16.76
N THR A 78 5.77 8.26 15.54
CA THR A 78 6.55 9.47 15.26
C THR A 78 5.73 10.74 15.41
N ALA A 79 4.48 10.74 14.95
CA ALA A 79 3.54 11.84 15.16
C ALA A 79 3.38 12.17 16.66
N ILE A 80 3.16 11.15 17.50
CA ILE A 80 2.92 11.31 18.94
C ILE A 80 4.19 11.71 19.70
N LEU A 81 5.33 11.09 19.42
CA LEU A 81 6.52 11.28 20.27
C LEU A 81 7.33 12.52 19.90
N ILE A 82 7.40 12.87 18.61
CA ILE A 82 8.31 13.89 18.10
C ILE A 82 7.65 14.93 17.18
N ASN A 83 6.31 14.95 17.10
CA ASN A 83 5.52 15.90 16.31
C ASN A 83 5.91 15.95 14.82
N LEU A 84 6.28 14.81 14.26
CA LEU A 84 6.75 14.70 12.88
C LEU A 84 5.91 13.67 12.12
N PRO A 85 4.74 14.05 11.57
CA PRO A 85 3.83 13.11 10.93
C PRO A 85 4.42 12.59 9.61
N GLY A 86 4.36 11.27 9.42
CA GLY A 86 4.79 10.62 8.17
C GLY A 86 3.78 10.74 7.03
N GLU A 87 2.49 10.89 7.35
CA GLU A 87 1.40 11.09 6.40
C GLU A 87 0.42 12.19 6.83
N ALA A 88 -0.34 12.72 5.87
CA ALA A 88 -1.39 13.71 6.12
C ALA A 88 -2.44 13.22 7.12
N SER A 89 -2.75 11.92 7.11
CA SER A 89 -3.69 11.29 8.03
C SER A 89 -3.22 11.33 9.49
N SER A 90 -1.90 11.33 9.74
CA SER A 90 -1.31 11.36 11.09
C SER A 90 -1.14 12.77 11.65
N VAL A 91 -1.37 13.83 10.86
CA VAL A 91 -1.27 15.22 11.33
C VAL A 91 -2.25 15.49 12.46
N VAL A 92 -3.46 14.94 12.38
CA VAL A 92 -4.47 15.08 13.44
C VAL A 92 -4.01 14.37 14.72
N THR A 93 -3.30 13.25 14.60
CA THR A 93 -2.72 12.52 15.74
C THR A 93 -1.68 13.35 16.49
N CYS A 94 -0.92 14.20 15.80
CA CYS A 94 0.04 15.10 16.43
C CYS A 94 -0.63 16.08 17.40
N LEU A 95 -1.81 16.61 17.06
CA LEU A 95 -2.44 17.70 17.81
C LEU A 95 -2.66 17.34 19.28
N ASP A 96 -3.26 16.18 19.54
CA ASP A 96 -3.55 15.72 20.90
C ASP A 96 -2.43 14.80 21.43
N GLY A 97 -1.90 13.94 20.57
CA GLY A 97 -0.93 12.92 20.94
C GLY A 97 0.41 13.50 21.40
N TYR A 98 0.91 14.51 20.68
CA TYR A 98 2.17 15.17 21.04
C TYR A 98 2.04 15.97 22.33
N GLU A 99 0.92 16.67 22.54
CA GLU A 99 0.68 17.40 23.79
C GLU A 99 0.57 16.44 24.99
N LEU A 100 -0.05 15.27 24.83
CA LEU A 100 -0.02 14.22 25.85
C LEU A 100 1.38 13.67 26.11
N ALA A 101 2.19 13.48 25.07
CA ALA A 101 3.58 13.05 25.21
C ALA A 101 4.42 14.09 25.97
N ARG A 102 4.24 15.38 25.69
CA ARG A 102 4.89 16.50 26.40
C ARG A 102 4.52 16.57 27.89
N GLN A 103 3.32 16.11 28.25
CA GLN A 103 2.88 15.98 29.65
C GLN A 103 3.45 14.73 30.35
N GLY A 104 4.35 13.97 29.71
CA GLY A 104 4.88 12.71 30.23
C GLY A 104 3.92 11.52 30.09
N LYS A 105 2.81 11.69 29.36
CA LYS A 105 1.77 10.67 29.15
C LYS A 105 1.90 9.99 27.78
N ALA A 106 3.11 9.86 27.26
CA ALA A 106 3.38 9.26 25.95
C ALA A 106 2.82 7.84 25.81
N GLY A 107 2.96 7.00 26.84
CA GLY A 107 2.41 5.65 26.85
C GLY A 107 0.88 5.63 26.73
N VAL A 108 0.19 6.59 27.34
CA VAL A 108 -1.27 6.73 27.22
C VAL A 108 -1.64 7.12 25.79
N ALA A 109 -0.95 8.11 25.20
CA ALA A 109 -1.19 8.54 23.83
C ALA A 109 -1.01 7.40 22.82
N LEU A 110 0.09 6.64 22.92
CA LEU A 110 0.36 5.48 22.07
C LEU A 110 -0.68 4.37 22.26
N ALA A 111 -1.06 4.06 23.51
CA ALA A 111 -2.07 3.05 23.80
C ALA A 111 -3.45 3.46 23.24
N THR A 112 -3.84 4.72 23.38
CA THR A 112 -5.10 5.24 22.82
C THR A 112 -5.10 5.12 21.29
N ALA A 113 -4.00 5.48 20.62
CA ALA A 113 -3.88 5.34 19.18
C ALA A 113 -3.94 3.87 18.73
N ALA A 114 -3.26 2.96 19.44
CA ALA A 114 -3.28 1.53 19.16
C ALA A 114 -4.69 0.92 19.31
N ILE A 115 -5.34 1.19 20.44
CA ILE A 115 -6.67 0.65 20.76
C ILE A 115 -7.71 1.24 19.79
N GLY A 116 -7.67 2.54 19.53
CA GLY A 116 -8.56 3.19 18.58
C GLY A 116 -8.45 2.58 17.17
N SER A 117 -7.20 2.38 16.71
CA SER A 117 -6.93 1.76 15.41
C SER A 117 -7.37 0.30 15.35
N PHE A 118 -7.16 -0.47 16.43
CA PHE A 118 -7.61 -1.85 16.53
C PHE A 118 -9.15 -1.97 16.44
N VAL A 119 -9.87 -1.14 17.19
CA VAL A 119 -11.34 -1.13 17.16
C VAL A 119 -11.86 -0.70 15.79
N ALA A 120 -11.36 0.40 15.24
CA ALA A 120 -11.76 0.90 13.92
C ALA A 120 -11.44 -0.12 12.82
N GLY A 121 -10.24 -0.69 12.82
CA GLY A 121 -9.81 -1.71 11.85
C GLY A 121 -10.63 -2.99 11.94
N THR A 122 -10.98 -3.44 13.15
CA THR A 122 -11.85 -4.60 13.36
C THR A 122 -13.25 -4.34 12.80
N ILE A 123 -13.85 -3.20 13.12
CA ILE A 123 -15.17 -2.81 12.59
C ILE A 123 -15.13 -2.73 11.06
N ALA A 124 -14.14 -2.06 10.50
CA ALA A 124 -13.96 -1.93 9.05
C ALA A 124 -13.81 -3.31 8.37
N THR A 125 -13.10 -4.24 9.00
CA THR A 125 -12.94 -5.61 8.50
C THR A 125 -14.26 -6.37 8.48
N PHE A 126 -15.08 -6.25 9.53
CA PHE A 126 -16.42 -6.85 9.53
C PHE A 126 -17.32 -6.23 8.48
N VAL A 127 -17.35 -4.90 8.37
CA VAL A 127 -18.11 -4.20 7.32
C VAL A 127 -17.67 -4.72 5.95
N LEU A 128 -16.36 -4.79 5.68
CA LEU A 128 -15.86 -5.34 4.44
C LEU A 128 -16.30 -6.79 4.24
N ALA A 129 -16.22 -7.65 5.25
CA ALA A 129 -16.65 -9.05 5.15
C ALA A 129 -18.15 -9.20 4.82
N PHE A 130 -19.01 -8.32 5.33
CA PHE A 130 -20.44 -8.31 5.02
C PHE A 130 -20.73 -7.80 3.60
N PHE A 131 -20.02 -6.77 3.15
CA PHE A 131 -20.25 -6.15 1.84
C PHE A 131 -19.43 -6.79 0.70
N ALA A 132 -18.41 -7.60 1.01
CA ALA A 132 -17.57 -8.25 0.01
C ALA A 132 -18.34 -9.21 -0.91
N PRO A 133 -19.24 -10.10 -0.43
CA PRO A 133 -20.01 -10.98 -1.32
C PRO A 133 -20.87 -10.24 -2.36
N PRO A 134 -21.73 -9.27 -2.00
CA PRO A 134 -22.53 -8.57 -3.01
C PRO A 134 -21.67 -7.72 -3.95
N LEU A 135 -20.54 -7.17 -3.48
CA LEU A 135 -19.59 -6.47 -4.33
C LEU A 135 -18.91 -7.42 -5.33
N ALA A 136 -18.56 -8.64 -4.91
CA ALA A 136 -17.99 -9.65 -5.78
C ALA A 136 -18.99 -10.13 -6.85
N GLU A 137 -20.25 -10.37 -6.48
CA GLU A 137 -21.31 -10.70 -7.43
C GLU A 137 -21.55 -9.60 -8.46
N LEU A 138 -21.46 -8.33 -8.03
CA LEU A 138 -21.55 -7.19 -8.92
C LEU A 138 -20.35 -7.14 -9.87
N ALA A 139 -19.14 -7.32 -9.36
CA ALA A 139 -17.90 -7.33 -10.17
C ALA A 139 -17.89 -8.45 -11.22
N LEU A 140 -18.46 -9.61 -10.91
CA LEU A 140 -18.58 -10.73 -11.87
C LEU A 140 -19.55 -10.43 -13.03
N LYS A 141 -20.46 -9.47 -12.86
CA LYS A 141 -21.39 -9.05 -13.93
C LYS A 141 -20.78 -7.99 -14.86
N PHE A 142 -19.57 -7.51 -14.57
CA PHE A 142 -18.95 -6.45 -15.36
C PHE A 142 -18.53 -6.99 -16.72
N GLY A 143 -18.98 -6.32 -17.79
CA GLY A 143 -18.56 -6.59 -19.14
C GLY A 143 -17.32 -5.75 -19.52
N PRO A 144 -16.87 -5.86 -20.77
CA PRO A 144 -15.70 -5.13 -21.26
C PRO A 144 -15.81 -3.61 -21.08
N ALA A 145 -17.02 -3.04 -21.23
CA ALA A 145 -17.25 -1.60 -21.08
C ALA A 145 -17.12 -1.15 -19.62
N GLU A 146 -17.69 -1.91 -18.69
CA GLU A 146 -17.60 -1.65 -17.25
C GLU A 146 -16.16 -1.76 -16.77
N TYR A 147 -15.44 -2.82 -17.19
CA TYR A 147 -14.01 -2.96 -16.90
C TYR A 147 -13.19 -1.80 -17.44
N ALA A 148 -13.40 -1.39 -18.70
CA ALA A 148 -12.71 -0.24 -19.27
C ALA A 148 -13.00 1.05 -18.49
N SER A 149 -14.26 1.29 -18.14
CA SER A 149 -14.67 2.46 -17.37
C SER A 149 -14.09 2.48 -15.96
N LEU A 150 -14.01 1.33 -15.29
CA LEU A 150 -13.38 1.18 -13.98
C LEU A 150 -11.89 1.52 -14.02
N VAL A 151 -11.17 0.98 -15.02
CA VAL A 151 -9.74 1.26 -15.17
C VAL A 151 -9.52 2.75 -15.43
N VAL A 152 -10.28 3.35 -16.34
CA VAL A 152 -10.20 4.80 -16.61
C VAL A 152 -10.53 5.61 -15.36
N LEU A 153 -11.57 5.24 -14.61
CA LEU A 153 -11.92 5.89 -13.35
C LEU A 153 -10.77 5.78 -12.33
N GLY A 154 -10.13 4.61 -12.23
CA GLY A 154 -8.96 4.41 -11.38
C GLY A 154 -7.81 5.34 -11.76
N LEU A 155 -7.51 5.45 -13.05
CA LEU A 155 -6.47 6.36 -13.55
C LEU A 155 -6.82 7.83 -13.25
N VAL A 156 -8.07 8.24 -13.46
CA VAL A 156 -8.53 9.60 -13.12
C VAL A 156 -8.43 9.84 -11.61
N ALA A 157 -8.85 8.90 -10.78
CA ALA A 157 -8.71 8.99 -9.33
C ALA A 157 -7.24 9.10 -8.90
N SER A 158 -6.33 8.36 -9.53
CA SER A 158 -4.89 8.49 -9.28
C SER A 158 -4.36 9.88 -9.64
N ILE A 159 -4.85 10.50 -10.71
CA ILE A 159 -4.51 11.89 -11.06
C ILE A 159 -4.99 12.84 -9.96
N VAL A 160 -6.23 12.67 -9.48
CA VAL A 160 -6.85 13.55 -8.47
C VAL A 160 -6.15 13.41 -7.11
N LEU A 161 -5.68 12.20 -6.77
CA LEU A 161 -4.97 11.93 -5.52
C LEU A 161 -3.49 12.34 -5.58
N ALA A 162 -2.93 12.53 -6.78
CA ALA A 162 -1.55 12.96 -6.92
C ALA A 162 -1.40 14.42 -6.46
N ASN A 163 -0.46 14.65 -5.52
CA ASN A 163 -0.12 16.00 -5.09
C ASN A 163 0.75 16.69 -6.15
N GLY A 164 0.39 17.92 -6.55
CA GLY A 164 1.19 18.77 -7.44
C GLY A 164 0.53 19.07 -8.78
N SER A 165 1.34 19.19 -9.83
CA SER A 165 0.87 19.59 -11.16
C SER A 165 0.09 18.49 -11.86
N LEU A 166 -1.15 18.78 -12.26
CA LEU A 166 -2.02 17.89 -13.04
C LEU A 166 -1.30 17.30 -14.26
N LEU A 167 -0.59 18.16 -15.03
CA LEU A 167 0.15 17.73 -16.22
C LEU A 167 1.24 16.69 -15.90
N ARG A 168 1.90 16.81 -14.73
CA ARG A 168 2.95 15.87 -14.30
C ARG A 168 2.30 14.54 -13.89
N ALA A 169 1.20 14.58 -13.14
CA ALA A 169 0.47 13.38 -12.74
C ALA A 169 -0.04 12.59 -13.95
N THR A 170 -0.68 13.27 -14.91
CA THR A 170 -1.14 12.64 -16.16
C THR A 170 0.04 12.09 -16.96
N GLY A 171 1.13 12.85 -17.09
CA GLY A 171 2.34 12.38 -17.78
C GLY A 171 2.94 11.12 -17.15
N MET A 172 3.05 11.07 -15.82
CA MET A 172 3.57 9.90 -15.10
C MET A 172 2.67 8.67 -15.24
N ILE A 173 1.35 8.85 -15.25
CA ILE A 173 0.40 7.76 -15.47
C ILE A 173 0.50 7.21 -16.90
N LEU A 174 0.55 8.09 -17.91
CA LEU A 174 0.72 7.66 -19.30
C LEU A 174 2.05 6.93 -19.48
N LEU A 175 3.12 7.43 -18.87
CA LEU A 175 4.42 6.77 -18.87
C LEU A 175 4.35 5.39 -18.21
N GLY A 176 3.70 5.27 -17.05
CA GLY A 176 3.46 3.99 -16.38
C GLY A 176 2.67 3.00 -17.23
N LEU A 177 1.64 3.47 -17.94
CA LEU A 177 0.86 2.63 -18.88
C LEU A 177 1.71 2.15 -20.05
N ILE A 178 2.53 3.02 -20.65
CA ILE A 178 3.44 2.64 -21.75
C ILE A 178 4.42 1.55 -21.27
N LEU A 179 5.03 1.74 -20.09
CA LEU A 179 5.94 0.76 -19.52
C LEU A 179 5.23 -0.57 -19.18
N GLY A 180 3.98 -0.51 -18.72
CA GLY A 180 3.16 -1.68 -18.43
C GLY A 180 2.67 -2.43 -19.67
N LEU A 181 2.69 -1.81 -20.85
CA LEU A 181 2.35 -2.44 -22.12
C LEU A 181 3.52 -3.21 -22.77
N VAL A 182 4.73 -3.07 -22.23
CA VAL A 182 5.91 -3.78 -22.75
C VAL A 182 5.78 -5.27 -22.45
N GLY A 183 5.91 -6.10 -23.49
CA GLY A 183 5.88 -7.56 -23.39
C GLY A 183 4.85 -8.23 -24.28
N THR A 184 4.57 -9.49 -23.99
CA THR A 184 3.61 -10.30 -24.73
C THR A 184 2.18 -10.02 -24.28
N ASP A 185 1.29 -9.61 -25.19
CA ASP A 185 -0.11 -9.39 -24.86
C ASP A 185 -0.82 -10.72 -24.56
N ILE A 186 -1.42 -10.83 -23.37
CA ILE A 186 -2.06 -12.06 -22.87
C ILE A 186 -3.29 -12.52 -23.69
N ASN A 187 -3.95 -11.61 -24.40
CA ASN A 187 -5.17 -11.92 -25.15
C ASN A 187 -4.88 -12.33 -26.60
N SER A 188 -3.87 -11.70 -27.19
CA SER A 188 -3.60 -11.76 -28.63
C SER A 188 -2.24 -12.35 -28.97
N ALA A 189 -1.38 -12.61 -27.97
CA ALA A 189 -0.02 -13.14 -28.08
C ALA A 189 0.96 -12.30 -28.93
N TYR A 190 0.59 -11.06 -29.29
CA TYR A 190 1.48 -10.14 -29.99
C TYR A 190 2.50 -9.52 -29.03
N LEU A 191 3.75 -9.40 -29.48
CA LEU A 191 4.81 -8.67 -28.79
C LEU A 191 4.60 -7.16 -28.94
N ARG A 192 4.57 -6.43 -27.83
CA ARG A 192 4.41 -4.98 -27.79
C ARG A 192 5.65 -4.33 -27.17
N TYR A 193 6.20 -3.34 -27.87
CA TYR A 193 7.34 -2.54 -27.39
C TYR A 193 8.56 -3.35 -26.93
N THR A 194 8.80 -4.54 -27.53
CA THR A 194 9.95 -5.39 -27.20
C THR A 194 11.22 -5.01 -27.96
N PHE A 195 11.12 -4.21 -29.03
CA PHE A 195 12.25 -3.69 -29.80
C PHE A 195 13.30 -4.74 -30.21
N ASP A 196 12.86 -5.97 -30.51
CA ASP A 196 13.72 -7.12 -30.86
C ASP A 196 14.68 -7.58 -29.74
N VAL A 197 14.41 -7.18 -28.50
CA VAL A 197 15.09 -7.65 -27.29
C VAL A 197 14.26 -8.76 -26.66
N SER A 198 14.80 -9.98 -26.65
CA SER A 198 14.12 -11.18 -26.14
C SER A 198 13.70 -11.04 -24.67
N GLU A 199 14.51 -10.39 -23.84
CA GLU A 199 14.25 -10.17 -22.42
C GLU A 199 13.02 -9.27 -22.18
N LEU A 200 12.67 -8.42 -23.15
CA LEU A 200 11.47 -7.58 -23.04
C LEU A 200 10.19 -8.34 -23.39
N ALA A 201 10.26 -9.56 -23.93
CA ALA A 201 9.07 -10.38 -24.21
C ALA A 201 8.32 -10.78 -22.93
N ASP A 202 9.04 -10.95 -21.82
CA ASP A 202 8.50 -11.19 -20.48
C ASP A 202 7.98 -9.90 -19.81
N GLY A 203 8.17 -8.75 -20.46
CA GLY A 203 7.81 -7.43 -19.97
C GLY A 203 8.80 -6.86 -18.95
N ILE A 204 8.53 -5.63 -18.49
CA ILE A 204 9.36 -5.00 -17.46
C ILE A 204 8.91 -5.53 -16.09
N GLY A 205 9.81 -6.22 -15.40
CA GLY A 205 9.55 -6.75 -14.07
C GLY A 205 9.10 -5.64 -13.10
N PHE A 206 7.89 -5.79 -12.55
CA PHE A 206 7.32 -4.81 -11.62
C PHE A 206 8.25 -4.50 -10.44
N VAL A 207 8.93 -5.52 -9.90
CA VAL A 207 9.93 -5.37 -8.83
C VAL A 207 11.00 -4.36 -9.21
N THR A 208 11.65 -4.58 -10.34
CA THR A 208 12.77 -3.78 -10.83
C THR A 208 12.31 -2.35 -11.06
N LEU A 209 11.13 -2.18 -11.65
CA LEU A 209 10.56 -0.86 -11.91
C LEU A 209 10.21 -0.11 -10.61
N ALA A 210 9.51 -0.77 -9.69
CA ALA A 210 9.12 -0.18 -8.41
C ALA A 210 10.34 0.21 -7.56
N MET A 211 11.32 -0.70 -7.44
CA MET A 211 12.57 -0.43 -6.71
C MET A 211 13.39 0.69 -7.37
N GLY A 212 13.49 0.71 -8.71
CA GLY A 212 14.22 1.72 -9.45
C GLY A 212 13.59 3.11 -9.31
N ILE A 213 12.27 3.22 -9.54
CA ILE A 213 11.55 4.51 -9.43
C ILE A 213 11.59 5.02 -7.99
N PHE A 214 11.36 4.15 -7.00
CA PHE A 214 11.40 4.56 -5.59
C PHE A 214 12.82 4.98 -5.17
N GLY A 215 13.82 4.17 -5.49
CA GLY A 215 15.22 4.47 -5.16
C GLY A 215 15.70 5.77 -5.77
N VAL A 216 15.43 6.01 -7.06
CA VAL A 216 15.77 7.26 -7.73
C VAL A 216 14.99 8.43 -7.12
N GLY A 217 13.69 8.27 -6.89
CA GLY A 217 12.84 9.30 -6.29
C GLY A 217 13.35 9.76 -4.92
N GLU A 218 13.75 8.81 -4.08
CA GLU A 218 14.28 9.12 -2.75
C GLU A 218 15.66 9.79 -2.81
N ILE A 219 16.54 9.37 -3.73
CA ILE A 219 17.84 10.04 -3.95
C ILE A 219 17.62 11.49 -4.40
N MET A 220 16.73 11.73 -5.37
CA MET A 220 16.44 13.07 -5.85
C MET A 220 15.86 13.96 -4.75
N ARG A 221 14.93 13.43 -3.94
CA ARG A 221 14.35 14.15 -2.79
C ARG A 221 15.42 14.56 -1.78
N ASN A 222 16.35 13.65 -1.45
CA ASN A 222 17.44 13.94 -0.50
C ASN A 222 18.44 14.98 -1.04
N LEU A 223 18.70 14.98 -2.34
CA LEU A 223 19.54 15.99 -2.99
C LEU A 223 18.89 17.38 -2.96
N GLU A 224 17.59 17.47 -3.26
CA GLU A 224 16.83 18.73 -3.21
C GLU A 224 16.85 19.38 -1.81
N GLN A 225 16.65 18.58 -0.76
CA GLN A 225 16.71 19.07 0.63
C GLN A 225 18.09 19.55 1.05
N SER A 226 19.16 18.95 0.49
CA SER A 226 20.53 19.36 0.76
C SER A 226 20.85 20.71 0.14
N LEU A 227 20.28 21.01 -1.03
CA LEU A 227 20.43 22.30 -1.73
C LEU A 227 19.64 23.44 -1.06
N THR A 228 18.54 23.15 -0.38
CA THR A 228 17.75 24.17 0.35
C THR A 228 18.31 24.50 1.74
N ARG A 229 19.23 23.68 2.27
CA ARG A 229 19.92 23.90 3.55
C ARG A 229 21.26 24.64 3.41
N SER A 230 21.74 24.86 2.19
CA SER A 230 22.98 25.58 1.85
C SER A 230 22.67 27.00 1.44
#